data_AF-A0A931WJX2-F1
#
_entry.id   AF-A0A931WJX2-F1
#
_cell.length_a   1.000
_cell.length_b   1.000
_cell.length_c   1.000
_cell.angle_alpha   90.00
_cell.angle_beta   90.00
_cell.angle_gamma   90.00
#
_symmetry.space_group_name_H-M   'P 1'
#
loop_
_entity.id
_entity.type
_entity.pdbx_description
1 polymer ?
#
loop_
_entity_poly.entity_id
_entity_poly.type
_entity_poly.pdbx_seq_one_letter_code
_entity_poly.pdbx_strand_id
1 'polypeptide(L)'
;VISDFLPDASKSEILAFKWSAHEPSQEFRVVYGVNRASHWKEFLDSLSFQIAPTLNYVYADIHGNIGYTLAGKIPKRPHPNSFFPLPGWSGDYDWKGYLPFDELPRLFNPREGLIATANNRIADSAYPHYLSELFDPPYRIRRIETLVQQNARLSAADMARIQQDIISNHAKEVLAHLRGDLAAISRDDPALARPVEKLLEWDGSCSKDSVAASIFHALHRCLLLNLLAPDLGEKLTAAYLEIMNQPLQPIARILGGSQSAWFAPPGRRALVEKCLREACAELGEKLGADIQQWRWGRLHTLTLSHPLGRNKFLGPIFSIGPFPAAGDGVTINMGFYRYSDPYAHIVGPSLRMIIPLGEWKNSRFVLPGGQSGHFFSPHYRDQVELWHRGEYLRLCYAEEEMSAWPRLDFVPGPA
;
A
#
# COMPACT_ATOMS: atom_id res chain seq x y z
N VAL A 1 26.76 -0.65 -12.24
CA VAL A 1 26.22 0.39 -13.13
C VAL A 1 24.80 -0.01 -13.47
N ILE A 2 23.81 0.90 -13.37
CA ILE A 2 22.41 0.58 -13.66
C ILE A 2 22.04 0.82 -15.12
N SER A 3 22.77 1.69 -15.82
CA SER A 3 22.56 1.91 -17.26
C SER A 3 22.78 0.66 -18.11
N ASP A 4 23.56 -0.31 -17.63
CA ASP A 4 23.79 -1.59 -18.31
C ASP A 4 22.51 -2.43 -18.44
N PHE A 5 21.50 -2.15 -17.62
CA PHE A 5 20.20 -2.85 -17.61
C PHE A 5 19.07 -2.02 -18.21
N LEU A 6 19.37 -0.82 -18.73
CA LEU A 6 18.40 0.08 -19.34
C LEU A 6 18.51 0.00 -20.87
N PRO A 7 17.51 -0.57 -21.57
CA PRO A 7 17.57 -0.79 -23.02
C PRO A 7 17.84 0.47 -23.85
N ASP A 8 17.36 1.61 -23.36
CA ASP A 8 17.40 2.92 -24.04
C ASP A 8 18.40 3.89 -23.40
N ALA A 9 19.26 3.46 -22.46
CA ALA A 9 20.22 4.37 -21.84
C ALA A 9 21.30 4.81 -22.83
N SER A 10 21.64 6.09 -22.78
CA SER A 10 22.77 6.61 -23.55
C SER A 10 24.05 5.85 -23.19
N LYS A 11 24.84 5.48 -24.20
CA LYS A 11 26.18 4.90 -23.99
C LYS A 11 27.23 5.96 -23.62
N SER A 12 26.90 7.25 -23.74
CA SER A 12 27.82 8.36 -23.41
C SER A 12 27.84 8.70 -21.93
N GLU A 13 26.80 8.35 -21.17
CA GLU A 13 26.68 8.67 -19.75
C GLU A 13 26.30 7.42 -18.95
N ILE A 14 27.12 7.11 -17.95
CA ILE A 14 26.97 5.92 -17.12
C ILE A 14 26.11 6.29 -15.91
N LEU A 15 25.00 5.59 -15.72
CA LEU A 15 24.18 5.73 -14.50
C LEU A 15 24.66 4.73 -13.45
N ALA A 16 25.05 5.22 -12.28
CA ALA A 16 25.41 4.42 -11.13
C ALA A 16 24.39 4.58 -9.99
N PHE A 17 24.18 3.52 -9.21
CA PHE A 17 23.28 3.53 -8.07
C PHE A 17 24.06 3.27 -6.79
N LYS A 18 23.92 4.17 -5.81
CA LYS A 18 24.49 4.05 -4.47
C LYS A 18 23.34 3.93 -3.47
N TRP A 19 23.32 2.81 -2.74
CA TRP A 19 22.26 2.47 -1.78
C TRP A 19 22.88 1.96 -0.48
N SER A 20 22.34 2.38 0.65
CA SER A 20 22.80 1.94 1.97
C SER A 20 22.70 0.42 2.16
N ALA A 21 21.78 -0.26 1.45
CA ALA A 21 21.69 -1.72 1.50
C ALA A 21 22.87 -2.45 0.84
N HIS A 22 23.75 -1.74 0.13
CA HIS A 22 25.00 -2.32 -0.38
C HIS A 22 26.14 -2.27 0.65
N GLU A 23 25.92 -1.71 1.84
CA GLU A 23 26.92 -1.70 2.91
C GLU A 23 26.83 -2.97 3.79
N PRO A 24 27.95 -3.45 4.36
CA PRO A 24 27.92 -4.51 5.36
C PRO A 24 27.08 -4.11 6.58
N SER A 25 26.26 -5.05 7.05
CA SER A 25 25.19 -4.76 7.99
C SER A 25 24.94 -5.88 9.00
N GLN A 26 24.18 -5.57 10.06
CA GLN A 26 23.95 -6.45 11.21
C GLN A 26 22.45 -6.65 11.49
N GLU A 27 21.60 -6.71 10.47
CA GLU A 27 20.14 -6.84 10.63
C GLU A 27 19.75 -8.09 11.44
N PHE A 28 20.50 -9.19 11.36
CA PHE A 28 20.23 -10.36 12.21
C PHE A 28 20.39 -10.04 13.72
N ARG A 29 21.35 -9.19 14.08
CA ARG A 29 21.49 -8.70 15.46
C ARG A 29 20.30 -7.83 15.85
N VAL A 30 19.81 -7.00 14.92
CA VAL A 30 18.60 -6.18 15.13
C VAL A 30 17.40 -7.09 15.41
N VAL A 31 17.16 -8.08 14.55
CA VAL A 31 16.05 -9.04 14.71
C VAL A 31 16.16 -9.78 16.03
N TYR A 32 17.34 -10.32 16.37
CA TYR A 32 17.56 -11.01 17.64
C TYR A 32 17.30 -10.08 18.84
N GLY A 33 17.90 -8.89 18.84
CA GLY A 33 17.82 -7.95 19.95
C GLY A 33 16.40 -7.42 20.17
N VAL A 34 15.69 -7.05 19.11
CA VAL A 34 14.29 -6.61 19.19
C VAL A 34 13.39 -7.68 19.80
N ASN A 35 13.57 -8.96 19.42
CA ASN A 35 12.78 -10.07 19.99
C ASN A 35 13.17 -10.43 21.44
N ARG A 36 14.25 -9.86 21.98
CA ARG A 36 14.74 -10.09 23.35
C ARG A 36 14.62 -8.86 24.24
N ALA A 37 14.29 -7.70 23.67
CA ALA A 37 14.20 -6.44 24.38
C ALA A 37 13.06 -6.48 25.41
N SER A 38 13.38 -6.14 26.65
CA SER A 38 12.42 -6.11 27.75
C SER A 38 11.83 -4.72 27.97
N HIS A 39 12.45 -3.68 27.41
CA HIS A 39 12.00 -2.30 27.53
C HIS A 39 12.44 -1.43 26.33
N TRP A 40 11.88 -0.23 26.22
CA TRP A 40 12.13 0.72 25.13
C TRP A 40 13.62 0.97 24.83
N LYS A 41 14.45 1.16 25.86
CA LYS A 41 15.90 1.39 25.65
C LYS A 41 16.61 0.20 24.98
N GLU A 42 16.39 -1.04 25.41
CA GLU A 42 16.98 -2.24 24.77
C GLU A 42 16.47 -2.41 23.33
N PHE A 43 15.21 -2.06 23.08
CA PHE A 43 14.63 -2.04 21.75
C PHE A 43 15.37 -1.03 20.85
N LEU A 44 15.59 0.19 21.31
CA LEU A 44 16.38 1.21 20.58
C LEU A 44 17.85 0.80 20.40
N ASP A 45 18.49 0.26 21.44
CA ASP A 45 19.88 -0.19 21.39
C ASP A 45 20.04 -1.26 20.29
N SER A 46 19.07 -2.15 20.14
CA SER A 46 19.04 -3.15 19.07
C SER A 46 18.83 -2.54 17.68
N LEU A 47 17.92 -1.58 17.56
CA LEU A 47 17.62 -0.90 16.28
C LEU A 47 18.75 0.00 15.79
N SER A 48 19.68 0.42 16.66
CA SER A 48 20.86 1.19 16.26
C SER A 48 21.77 0.47 15.25
N PHE A 49 21.65 -0.86 15.14
CA PHE A 49 22.38 -1.67 14.17
C PHE A 49 21.69 -1.80 12.79
N GLN A 50 20.48 -1.25 12.63
CA GLN A 50 19.72 -1.31 11.38
C GLN A 50 20.35 -0.43 10.31
N ILE A 51 20.72 -1.01 9.16
CA ILE A 51 21.26 -0.26 8.03
C ILE A 51 20.23 -0.13 6.93
N ALA A 52 19.69 -1.24 6.45
CA ALA A 52 18.66 -1.25 5.42
C ALA A 52 17.77 -2.51 5.53
N PRO A 53 16.53 -2.47 5.01
CA PRO A 53 15.84 -1.27 4.55
C PRO A 53 15.54 -0.32 5.72
N THR A 54 15.30 0.96 5.41
CA THR A 54 14.80 1.91 6.41
C THR A 54 13.34 1.56 6.71
N LEU A 55 13.03 1.28 7.98
CA LEU A 55 11.73 0.80 8.41
C LEU A 55 11.15 1.65 9.54
N ASN A 56 9.82 1.75 9.54
CA ASN A 56 9.03 2.24 10.66
C ASN A 56 8.90 1.11 11.69
N TYR A 57 9.52 1.26 12.86
CA TYR A 57 9.36 0.35 13.98
C TYR A 57 8.34 0.92 14.96
N VAL A 58 7.35 0.11 15.33
CA VAL A 58 6.38 0.41 16.39
C VAL A 58 6.62 -0.51 17.58
N TYR A 59 6.48 0.03 18.77
CA TYR A 59 6.75 -0.63 20.04
C TYR A 59 5.55 -0.50 20.97
N ALA A 60 5.30 -1.53 21.77
CA ALA A 60 4.41 -1.45 22.91
C ALA A 60 4.81 -2.49 23.97
N ASP A 61 4.52 -2.23 25.25
CA ASP A 61 4.82 -3.14 26.36
C ASP A 61 3.68 -3.37 27.36
N ILE A 62 3.88 -4.31 28.28
CA ILE A 62 2.91 -4.68 29.32
C ILE A 62 2.72 -3.61 30.40
N HIS A 63 3.55 -2.56 30.41
CA HIS A 63 3.41 -1.41 31.30
C HIS A 63 2.56 -0.30 30.68
N GLY A 64 2.06 -0.51 29.46
CA GLY A 64 1.23 0.44 28.74
C GLY A 64 2.02 1.49 27.97
N ASN A 65 3.34 1.32 27.81
CA ASN A 65 4.11 2.23 26.97
C ASN A 65 3.89 1.90 25.50
N ILE A 66 3.94 2.92 24.64
CA ILE A 66 3.97 2.80 23.18
C ILE A 66 5.09 3.67 22.60
N GLY A 67 5.72 3.21 21.53
CA GLY A 67 6.82 3.90 20.89
C GLY A 67 6.82 3.75 19.38
N TYR A 68 7.49 4.70 18.73
CA TYR A 68 7.80 4.67 17.31
C TYR A 68 9.24 5.13 17.11
N THR A 69 9.95 4.49 16.20
CA THR A 69 11.21 5.03 15.67
C THR A 69 11.35 4.64 14.21
N LEU A 70 11.89 5.56 13.43
CA LEU A 70 12.51 5.21 12.16
C LEU A 70 13.87 4.56 12.45
N ALA A 71 14.20 3.46 11.77
CA ALA A 71 15.53 2.85 11.87
C ALA A 71 16.05 2.46 10.49
N GLY A 72 17.34 2.70 10.25
CA GLY A 72 18.01 2.56 8.96
C GLY A 72 18.97 3.72 8.71
N LYS A 73 20.01 3.50 7.90
CA LYS A 73 20.98 4.53 7.56
C LYS A 73 20.42 5.49 6.52
N ILE A 74 20.36 6.77 6.88
CA ILE A 74 19.93 7.86 6.01
C ILE A 74 21.16 8.74 5.67
N PRO A 75 21.56 8.85 4.39
CA PRO A 75 22.76 9.57 4.03
C PRO A 75 22.60 11.08 4.21
N LYS A 76 23.62 11.72 4.78
CA LYS A 76 23.75 13.18 4.80
C LYS A 76 24.14 13.67 3.41
N ARG A 77 23.29 14.47 2.78
CA ARG A 77 23.54 15.05 1.45
C ARG A 77 23.86 16.54 1.58
N PRO A 78 24.90 17.06 0.90
CA PRO A 78 25.30 18.47 1.01
C PRO A 78 24.40 19.43 0.22
N HIS A 79 23.51 18.89 -0.62
CA HIS A 79 22.62 19.65 -1.48
C HIS A 79 21.16 19.23 -1.27
N PRO A 80 20.19 20.09 -1.67
CA PRO A 80 18.79 19.70 -1.74
C PRO A 80 18.59 18.39 -2.52
N ASN A 81 17.48 17.73 -2.23
CA ASN A 81 17.09 16.51 -2.95
C ASN A 81 16.94 16.77 -4.46
N SER A 82 17.29 15.77 -5.24
CA SER A 82 17.10 15.75 -6.69
C SER A 82 16.32 14.50 -7.08
N PHE A 83 15.36 14.67 -7.99
CA PHE A 83 14.68 13.56 -8.66
C PHE A 83 15.45 13.05 -9.89
N PHE A 84 16.54 13.74 -10.26
CA PHE A 84 17.39 13.39 -11.39
C PHE A 84 18.72 12.79 -10.91
N PRO A 85 19.34 11.91 -11.72
CA PRO A 85 20.73 11.52 -11.51
C PRO A 85 21.64 12.73 -11.33
N LEU A 86 22.61 12.62 -10.43
CA LEU A 86 23.53 13.69 -10.08
C LEU A 86 24.94 13.39 -10.62
N PRO A 87 25.74 14.41 -10.97
CA PRO A 87 27.13 14.25 -11.37
C PRO A 87 27.94 13.44 -10.35
N GLY A 88 28.37 12.24 -10.74
CA GLY A 88 29.17 11.35 -9.88
C GLY A 88 30.68 11.62 -9.93
N TRP A 89 31.15 12.40 -10.90
CA TRP A 89 32.59 12.64 -11.13
C TRP A 89 33.17 13.82 -10.36
N SER A 90 32.35 14.75 -9.85
CA SER A 90 32.84 15.94 -9.16
C SER A 90 33.07 15.74 -7.66
N GLY A 91 32.42 14.74 -7.06
CA GLY A 91 32.42 14.51 -5.61
C GLY A 91 31.55 15.50 -4.82
N ASP A 92 30.97 16.52 -5.46
CA ASP A 92 30.11 17.52 -4.81
C ASP A 92 28.86 16.90 -4.19
N TYR A 93 28.33 15.86 -4.84
CA TYR A 93 27.11 15.16 -4.43
C TYR A 93 27.36 13.91 -3.57
N ASP A 94 28.62 13.68 -3.15
CA ASP A 94 28.96 12.55 -2.29
C ASP A 94 28.32 12.67 -0.90
N TRP A 95 27.85 11.54 -0.40
CA TRP A 95 27.30 11.42 0.95
C TRP A 95 28.36 11.80 1.99
N LYS A 96 28.00 12.69 2.93
CA LYS A 96 28.86 13.14 4.03
C LYS A 96 28.56 12.34 5.30
N GLY A 97 28.67 11.01 5.18
CA GLY A 97 28.26 10.06 6.21
C GLY A 97 26.75 9.90 6.33
N TYR A 98 26.28 9.57 7.53
CA TYR A 98 24.90 9.23 7.83
C TYR A 98 24.34 10.10 8.96
N LEU A 99 23.01 10.27 8.98
CA LEU A 99 22.31 10.81 10.15
C LEU A 99 22.57 9.89 11.36
N PRO A 100 22.97 10.45 12.52
CA PRO A 100 22.97 9.74 13.79
C PRO A 100 21.60 9.12 14.09
N PHE A 101 21.60 7.93 14.71
CA PHE A 101 20.36 7.20 15.00
C PHE A 101 19.43 7.95 15.97
N ASP A 102 20.01 8.69 16.91
CA ASP A 102 19.30 9.53 17.88
C ASP A 102 18.66 10.79 17.26
N GLU A 103 19.10 11.20 16.07
CA GLU A 103 18.49 12.28 15.28
C GLU A 103 17.34 11.78 14.39
N LEU A 104 17.07 10.48 14.29
CA LEU A 104 15.97 9.94 13.48
C LEU A 104 14.60 10.16 14.17
N PRO A 105 13.50 10.33 13.39
CA PRO A 105 12.16 10.53 13.94
C PRO A 105 11.77 9.44 14.93
N ARG A 106 11.30 9.87 16.11
CA ARG A 106 10.92 8.99 17.21
C ARG A 106 9.79 9.59 18.05
N LEU A 107 8.97 8.71 18.60
CA LEU A 107 7.92 9.03 19.55
C LEU A 107 7.96 8.01 20.70
N PHE A 108 7.73 8.45 21.92
CA PHE A 108 7.55 7.56 23.07
C PHE A 108 6.47 8.14 23.97
N ASN A 109 5.41 7.38 24.21
CA ASN A 109 4.21 7.80 24.95
C ASN A 109 3.67 9.18 24.52
N PRO A 110 3.31 9.36 23.23
CA PRO A 110 2.70 10.61 22.76
C PRO A 110 1.40 10.90 23.53
N ARG A 111 1.10 12.19 23.75
CA ARG A 111 -0.07 12.63 24.55
C ARG A 111 -1.40 12.15 23.97
N GLU A 112 -1.42 11.95 22.66
CA GLU A 112 -2.54 11.46 21.87
C GLU A 112 -2.89 9.99 22.20
N GLY A 113 -1.98 9.24 22.84
CA GLY A 113 -2.21 7.83 23.19
C GLY A 113 -2.31 6.88 21.99
N LEU A 114 -1.85 7.32 20.82
CA LEU A 114 -1.93 6.59 19.55
C LEU A 114 -0.63 6.74 18.77
N ILE A 115 -0.17 5.64 18.20
CA ILE A 115 0.87 5.59 17.17
C ILE A 115 0.34 4.76 16.01
N ALA A 116 0.33 5.34 14.81
CA ALA A 116 -0.04 4.66 13.58
C ALA A 116 0.95 5.02 12.47
N THR A 117 1.27 4.04 11.62
CA THR A 117 2.09 4.28 10.42
C THR A 117 1.47 3.51 9.26
N ALA A 118 1.38 4.15 8.10
CA ALA A 118 0.81 3.57 6.89
C ALA A 118 1.57 4.07 5.65
N ASN A 119 2.91 4.03 5.72
CA ASN A 119 3.85 4.51 4.67
C ASN A 119 3.72 6.01 4.34
N ASN A 120 2.91 6.74 5.10
CA ASN A 120 2.74 8.18 5.02
C ASN A 120 4.03 8.91 5.41
N ARG A 121 4.09 10.21 5.08
CA ARG A 121 5.13 11.10 5.60
C ARG A 121 5.15 11.06 7.13
N ILE A 122 6.34 10.86 7.69
CA ILE A 122 6.56 10.58 9.13
C ILE A 122 7.14 11.77 9.92
N ALA A 123 7.49 12.86 9.23
CA ALA A 123 8.03 14.07 9.82
C ALA A 123 7.50 15.30 9.07
N ASP A 124 7.25 16.39 9.79
CA ASP A 124 6.78 17.65 9.22
C ASP A 124 7.96 18.51 8.72
N SER A 125 7.68 19.76 8.34
CA SER A 125 8.70 20.69 7.86
C SER A 125 9.66 21.18 8.94
N ALA A 126 9.40 20.92 10.22
CA ALA A 126 10.29 21.28 11.32
C ALA A 126 11.45 20.27 11.48
N TYR A 127 11.33 19.07 10.92
CA TYR A 127 12.43 18.10 10.93
C TYR A 127 13.57 18.56 10.01
N PRO A 128 14.80 18.72 10.53
CA PRO A 128 15.87 19.45 9.83
C PRO A 128 16.53 18.65 8.69
N HIS A 129 16.19 17.36 8.55
CA HIS A 129 16.85 16.49 7.59
C HIS A 129 15.88 15.98 6.53
N TYR A 130 16.40 15.88 5.30
CA TYR A 130 15.67 15.25 4.21
C TYR A 130 15.54 13.74 4.44
N LEU A 131 14.31 13.22 4.31
CA LEU A 131 14.02 11.78 4.37
C LEU A 131 13.66 11.23 2.99
N SER A 132 12.54 11.69 2.42
CA SER A 132 12.01 11.26 1.13
C SER A 132 10.96 12.26 0.63
N GLU A 133 10.67 12.24 -0.67
CA GLU A 133 9.43 12.82 -1.23
C GLU A 133 8.46 11.75 -1.75
N LEU A 134 8.86 10.47 -1.73
CA LEU A 134 8.11 9.34 -2.26
C LEU A 134 7.41 8.58 -1.12
N PHE A 135 6.55 9.27 -0.38
CA PHE A 135 5.69 8.67 0.63
C PHE A 135 4.35 8.24 0.04
N ASP A 136 3.70 7.26 0.66
CA ASP A 136 2.32 6.96 0.29
C ASP A 136 1.42 8.16 0.59
N PRO A 137 0.41 8.42 -0.26
CA PRO A 137 -0.61 9.41 0.02
C PRO A 137 -1.29 9.15 1.38
N PRO A 138 -1.66 10.19 2.15
CA PRO A 138 -2.10 10.06 3.53
C PRO A 138 -3.57 9.61 3.64
N TYR A 139 -4.08 8.79 2.71
CA TYR A 139 -5.45 8.30 2.76
C TYR A 139 -5.63 7.21 3.81
N ARG A 140 -4.73 6.21 3.84
CA ARG A 140 -4.76 5.11 4.83
C ARG A 140 -4.54 5.63 6.24
N ILE A 141 -3.51 6.45 6.46
CA ILE A 141 -3.22 6.97 7.80
C ILE A 141 -4.38 7.80 8.37
N ARG A 142 -4.94 8.72 7.58
CA ARG A 142 -6.10 9.52 8.01
C ARG A 142 -7.32 8.66 8.29
N ARG A 143 -7.52 7.58 7.55
CA ARG A 143 -8.62 6.62 7.79
C ARG A 143 -8.41 5.85 9.09
N ILE A 144 -7.18 5.39 9.37
CA ILE A 144 -6.81 4.73 10.63
C ILE A 144 -7.05 5.67 11.80
N GLU A 145 -6.50 6.89 11.75
CA GLU A 145 -6.67 7.91 12.80
C GLU A 145 -8.14 8.20 13.06
N THR A 146 -8.95 8.40 12.00
CA THR A 146 -10.40 8.63 12.12
C THR A 146 -11.08 7.48 12.87
N LEU A 147 -10.84 6.23 12.48
CA LEU A 147 -11.51 5.07 13.08
C LEU A 147 -11.06 4.81 14.53
N VAL A 148 -9.79 5.08 14.83
CA VAL A 148 -9.25 4.92 16.17
C VAL A 148 -9.76 6.02 17.10
N GLN A 149 -9.70 7.28 16.68
CA GLN A 149 -10.13 8.43 17.49
C GLN A 149 -11.64 8.48 17.75
N GLN A 150 -12.45 7.85 16.90
CA GLN A 150 -13.90 7.71 17.13
C GLN A 150 -14.24 6.80 18.33
N ASN A 151 -13.26 6.05 18.85
CA ASN A 151 -13.48 5.08 19.91
C ASN A 151 -12.53 5.34 21.08
N ALA A 152 -13.07 5.55 22.29
CA ALA A 152 -12.24 5.78 23.48
C ALA A 152 -11.40 4.55 23.90
N ARG A 153 -11.85 3.34 23.55
CA ARG A 153 -11.15 2.07 23.78
C ARG A 153 -11.45 1.14 22.61
N LEU A 154 -10.43 0.41 22.15
CA LEU A 154 -10.54 -0.57 21.06
C LEU A 154 -10.24 -1.97 21.58
N SER A 155 -11.12 -2.91 21.28
CA SER A 155 -10.87 -4.34 21.50
C SER A 155 -10.08 -4.94 20.34
N ALA A 156 -9.57 -6.16 20.53
CA ALA A 156 -8.98 -6.94 19.43
C ALA A 156 -9.97 -7.16 18.27
N ALA A 157 -11.28 -7.23 18.55
CA ALA A 157 -12.31 -7.35 17.52
C ALA A 157 -12.52 -6.04 16.74
N ASP A 158 -12.37 -4.88 17.40
CA ASP A 158 -12.38 -3.58 16.71
C ASP A 158 -11.19 -3.46 15.76
N MET A 159 -9.98 -3.83 16.21
CA MET A 159 -8.78 -3.82 15.37
C MET A 159 -8.93 -4.73 14.15
N ALA A 160 -9.55 -5.90 14.32
CA ALA A 160 -9.86 -6.82 13.21
C ALA A 160 -10.80 -6.18 12.19
N ARG A 161 -11.81 -5.42 12.63
CA ARG A 161 -12.71 -4.66 11.74
C ARG A 161 -11.98 -3.54 11.02
N ILE A 162 -11.13 -2.77 11.72
CA ILE A 162 -10.34 -1.69 11.12
C ILE A 162 -9.41 -2.23 10.02
N GLN A 163 -8.76 -3.37 10.24
CA GLN A 163 -7.92 -4.03 9.23
C GLN A 163 -8.69 -4.44 7.96
N GLN A 164 -10.03 -4.53 8.02
CA GLN A 164 -10.91 -4.85 6.91
C GLN A 164 -11.60 -3.61 6.29
N ASP A 165 -11.25 -2.38 6.72
CA ASP A 165 -11.88 -1.17 6.19
C ASP A 165 -11.51 -0.94 4.70
N ILE A 166 -12.55 -0.67 3.91
CA ILE A 166 -12.51 -0.59 2.44
C ILE A 166 -13.05 0.75 1.93
N ILE A 167 -13.06 1.80 2.76
CA ILE A 167 -13.50 3.13 2.35
C ILE A 167 -12.34 3.88 1.68
N SER A 168 -12.50 4.21 0.39
CA SER A 168 -11.51 4.96 -0.38
C SER A 168 -11.71 6.47 -0.19
N ASN A 169 -10.97 7.07 0.75
CA ASN A 169 -10.97 8.51 0.95
C ASN A 169 -10.46 9.28 -0.27
N HIS A 170 -9.58 8.68 -1.07
CA HIS A 170 -9.14 9.23 -2.35
C HIS A 170 -10.30 9.37 -3.34
N ALA A 171 -11.10 8.31 -3.50
CA ALA A 171 -12.22 8.34 -4.41
C ALA A 171 -13.26 9.40 -4.01
N LYS A 172 -13.52 9.52 -2.70
CA LYS A 172 -14.39 10.56 -2.15
C LYS A 172 -13.87 11.97 -2.43
N GLU A 173 -12.57 12.21 -2.29
CA GLU A 173 -11.93 13.50 -2.60
C GLU A 173 -12.09 13.85 -4.08
N VAL A 174 -11.76 12.93 -4.98
CA VAL A 174 -11.89 13.13 -6.43
C VAL A 174 -13.34 13.39 -6.83
N LEU A 175 -14.30 12.58 -6.34
CA LEU A 175 -15.71 12.77 -6.66
C LEU A 175 -16.28 14.07 -6.08
N ALA A 176 -15.78 14.53 -4.93
CA ALA A 176 -16.15 15.84 -4.39
C ALA A 176 -15.70 16.98 -5.32
N HIS A 177 -14.48 16.90 -5.89
CA HIS A 177 -14.00 17.88 -6.87
C HIS A 177 -14.80 17.88 -8.18
N LEU A 178 -15.25 16.71 -8.61
CA LEU A 178 -15.99 16.52 -9.87
C LEU A 178 -17.51 16.62 -9.73
N ARG A 179 -18.05 16.80 -8.52
CA ARG A 179 -19.50 16.79 -8.24
C ARG A 179 -20.30 17.71 -9.17
N GLY A 180 -19.80 18.93 -9.41
CA GLY A 180 -20.46 19.90 -10.28
C GLY A 180 -20.48 19.47 -11.76
N ASP A 181 -19.37 18.93 -12.25
CA ASP A 181 -19.26 18.42 -13.63
C ASP A 181 -20.16 17.21 -13.83
N LEU A 182 -20.12 16.25 -12.89
CA LEU A 182 -20.95 15.06 -12.90
C LEU A 182 -22.44 15.43 -12.87
N ALA A 183 -22.86 16.33 -11.99
CA ALA A 183 -24.25 16.79 -11.93
C ALA A 183 -24.71 17.46 -13.24
N ALA A 184 -23.84 18.20 -13.91
CA ALA A 184 -24.16 18.79 -15.20
C ALA A 184 -24.26 17.73 -16.31
N ILE A 185 -23.32 16.77 -16.35
CA ILE A 185 -23.33 15.64 -17.29
C ILE A 185 -24.61 14.81 -17.12
N SER A 186 -25.03 14.52 -15.89
CA SER A 186 -26.25 13.75 -15.60
C SER A 186 -27.52 14.42 -16.14
N ARG A 187 -27.58 15.76 -16.13
CA ARG A 187 -28.71 16.50 -16.71
C ARG A 187 -28.68 16.54 -18.24
N ASP A 188 -27.48 16.68 -18.81
CA ASP A 188 -27.31 17.00 -20.22
C ASP A 188 -27.17 15.73 -21.09
N ASP A 189 -26.76 14.59 -20.52
CA ASP A 189 -26.69 13.29 -21.19
C ASP A 189 -27.44 12.18 -20.40
N PRO A 190 -28.67 11.83 -20.82
CA PRO A 190 -29.47 10.77 -20.19
C PRO A 190 -28.79 9.39 -20.16
N ALA A 191 -27.89 9.08 -21.09
CA ALA A 191 -27.20 7.80 -21.11
C ALA A 191 -26.18 7.66 -19.96
N LEU A 192 -25.68 8.80 -19.45
CA LEU A 192 -24.73 8.85 -18.33
C LEU A 192 -25.40 9.14 -16.98
N ALA A 193 -26.71 9.46 -16.97
CA ALA A 193 -27.42 9.83 -15.75
C ALA A 193 -27.33 8.75 -14.65
N ARG A 194 -27.54 7.47 -14.99
CA ARG A 194 -27.51 6.36 -14.02
C ARG A 194 -26.09 6.05 -13.49
N PRO A 195 -25.03 5.99 -14.32
CA PRO A 195 -23.66 5.93 -13.82
C PRO A 195 -23.30 7.10 -12.90
N VAL A 196 -23.68 8.33 -13.25
CA VAL A 196 -23.44 9.51 -12.40
C VAL A 196 -24.15 9.39 -11.06
N GLU A 197 -25.43 9.01 -11.05
CA GLU A 197 -26.20 8.79 -9.82
C GLU A 197 -25.47 7.82 -8.88
N LYS A 198 -25.00 6.68 -9.42
CA LYS A 198 -24.21 5.70 -8.65
C LYS A 198 -22.95 6.30 -8.06
N LEU A 199 -22.22 7.14 -8.80
CA LEU A 199 -21.01 7.82 -8.29
C LEU A 199 -21.34 8.86 -7.22
N LEU A 200 -22.39 9.66 -7.40
CA LEU A 200 -22.73 10.76 -6.49
C LEU A 200 -23.35 10.29 -5.16
N GLU A 201 -24.00 9.13 -5.15
CA GLU A 201 -24.55 8.49 -3.96
C GLU A 201 -23.54 7.59 -3.22
N TRP A 202 -22.40 7.29 -3.84
CA TRP A 202 -21.44 6.34 -3.30
C TRP A 202 -20.75 6.88 -2.04
N ASP A 203 -20.69 6.03 -1.02
CA ASP A 203 -20.05 6.31 0.27
C ASP A 203 -18.52 6.14 0.26
N GLY A 204 -17.96 5.65 -0.86
CA GLY A 204 -16.55 5.32 -1.04
C GLY A 204 -16.20 3.86 -0.73
N SER A 205 -17.19 3.00 -0.44
CA SER A 205 -16.96 1.57 -0.16
C SER A 205 -16.57 0.79 -1.41
N CYS A 206 -15.34 0.28 -1.43
CA CYS A 206 -14.81 -0.61 -2.47
C CYS A 206 -15.18 -2.07 -2.16
N SER A 207 -16.45 -2.35 -1.87
CA SER A 207 -16.92 -3.72 -1.61
C SER A 207 -16.96 -4.54 -2.89
N LYS A 208 -16.91 -5.87 -2.78
CA LYS A 208 -16.98 -6.80 -3.93
C LYS A 208 -18.24 -6.59 -4.78
N ASP A 209 -19.33 -6.11 -4.17
CA ASP A 209 -20.61 -5.85 -4.84
C ASP A 209 -20.79 -4.40 -5.30
N SER A 210 -19.81 -3.53 -5.05
CA SER A 210 -19.91 -2.10 -5.37
C SER A 210 -19.85 -1.87 -6.88
N VAL A 211 -20.97 -1.43 -7.45
CA VAL A 211 -21.05 -0.96 -8.84
C VAL A 211 -20.33 0.37 -9.01
N ALA A 212 -20.51 1.28 -8.05
CA ALA A 212 -19.90 2.60 -8.08
C ALA A 212 -18.37 2.54 -8.03
N ALA A 213 -17.79 1.59 -7.29
CA ALA A 213 -16.34 1.38 -7.27
C ALA A 213 -15.79 1.03 -8.66
N SER A 214 -16.43 0.12 -9.40
CA SER A 214 -16.02 -0.21 -10.77
C SER A 214 -16.08 1.01 -11.70
N ILE A 215 -17.18 1.78 -11.63
CA ILE A 215 -17.35 3.00 -12.43
C ILE A 215 -16.26 4.01 -12.06
N PHE A 216 -15.99 4.22 -10.78
CA PHE A 216 -14.97 5.15 -10.32
C PHE A 216 -13.57 4.73 -10.80
N HIS A 217 -13.18 3.46 -10.64
CA HIS A 217 -11.84 3.00 -11.02
C HIS A 217 -11.62 3.05 -12.53
N ALA A 218 -12.64 2.74 -13.33
CA ALA A 218 -12.60 2.89 -14.78
C ALA A 218 -12.52 4.38 -15.21
N LEU A 219 -13.39 5.23 -14.65
CA LEU A 219 -13.38 6.68 -14.88
C LEU A 219 -12.03 7.29 -14.49
N HIS A 220 -11.53 6.97 -13.31
CA HIS A 220 -10.29 7.53 -12.78
C HIS A 220 -9.11 7.14 -13.67
N ARG A 221 -8.98 5.86 -14.03
CA ARG A 221 -7.95 5.42 -14.99
C ARG A 221 -8.03 6.17 -16.32
N CYS A 222 -9.24 6.31 -16.86
CA CYS A 222 -9.46 7.04 -18.11
C CYS A 222 -9.09 8.53 -17.98
N LEU A 223 -9.43 9.18 -16.86
CA LEU A 223 -9.00 10.55 -16.55
C LEU A 223 -7.49 10.66 -16.49
N LEU A 224 -6.79 9.73 -15.82
CA LEU A 224 -5.33 9.76 -15.74
C LEU A 224 -4.67 9.74 -17.12
N LEU A 225 -5.11 8.83 -17.98
CA LEU A 225 -4.56 8.66 -19.32
C LEU A 225 -4.87 9.87 -20.20
N ASN A 226 -6.13 10.29 -20.27
CA ASN A 226 -6.54 11.40 -21.14
C ASN A 226 -6.07 12.78 -20.64
N LEU A 227 -5.74 12.92 -19.36
CA LEU A 227 -5.16 14.15 -18.80
C LEU A 227 -3.66 14.26 -19.07
N LEU A 228 -2.92 13.15 -18.94
CA LEU A 228 -1.46 13.17 -18.98
C LEU A 228 -0.85 12.88 -20.35
N ALA A 229 -1.45 11.95 -21.12
CA ALA A 229 -0.89 11.50 -22.39
C ALA A 229 -0.73 12.61 -23.45
N PRO A 230 -1.62 13.63 -23.54
CA PRO A 230 -1.43 14.72 -24.49
C PRO A 230 -0.12 15.49 -24.31
N ASP A 231 0.31 15.69 -23.06
CA ASP A 231 1.51 16.50 -22.74
C ASP A 231 2.76 15.64 -22.52
N LEU A 232 2.62 14.45 -21.92
CA LEU A 232 3.74 13.58 -21.58
C LEU A 232 4.03 12.51 -22.65
N GLY A 233 3.07 12.25 -23.54
CA GLY A 233 3.08 11.08 -24.41
C GLY A 233 2.78 9.77 -23.67
N GLU A 234 2.49 8.71 -24.44
CA GLU A 234 2.04 7.43 -23.91
C GLU A 234 3.10 6.73 -23.03
N LYS A 235 4.36 6.70 -23.47
CA LYS A 235 5.44 5.99 -22.77
C LYS A 235 5.71 6.58 -21.38
N LEU A 236 5.80 7.91 -21.28
CA LEU A 236 6.06 8.58 -20.01
C LEU A 236 4.83 8.55 -19.11
N THR A 237 3.62 8.72 -19.66
CA THR A 237 2.37 8.54 -18.91
C THR A 237 2.29 7.16 -18.29
N ALA A 238 2.52 6.10 -19.07
CA ALA A 238 2.52 4.74 -18.55
C ALA A 238 3.54 4.57 -17.41
N ALA A 239 4.80 5.01 -17.60
CA ALA A 239 5.84 4.89 -16.58
C ALA A 239 5.50 5.68 -15.29
N TYR A 240 4.94 6.89 -15.41
CA TYR A 240 4.55 7.74 -14.29
C TYR A 240 3.41 7.11 -13.46
N LEU A 241 2.46 6.46 -14.13
CA LEU A 241 1.31 5.83 -13.47
C LEU A 241 1.69 4.55 -12.70
N GLU A 242 2.77 3.87 -13.09
CA GLU A 242 3.21 2.62 -12.42
C GLU A 242 3.78 2.83 -11.02
N ILE A 243 4.11 4.06 -10.62
CA ILE A 243 4.58 4.37 -9.27
C ILE A 243 3.41 4.94 -8.47
N MET A 244 2.69 4.08 -7.75
CA MET A 244 1.46 4.41 -6.99
C MET A 244 1.47 5.77 -6.27
N ASN A 245 2.60 6.11 -5.66
CA ASN A 245 2.73 7.29 -4.80
C ASN A 245 2.87 8.61 -5.58
N GLN A 246 3.16 8.55 -6.87
CA GLN A 246 3.36 9.73 -7.70
C GLN A 246 2.05 10.35 -8.21
N PRO A 247 1.12 9.62 -8.86
CA PRO A 247 0.01 10.25 -9.56
C PRO A 247 -1.13 10.72 -8.65
N LEU A 248 -1.43 10.02 -7.55
CA LEU A 248 -2.72 10.18 -6.85
C LEU A 248 -2.93 11.58 -6.26
N GLN A 249 -1.97 12.13 -5.52
CA GLN A 249 -2.15 13.47 -4.92
C GLN A 249 -2.07 14.61 -5.94
N PRO A 250 -1.08 14.66 -6.85
CA PRO A 250 -1.01 15.73 -7.86
C PRO A 250 -2.27 15.75 -8.73
N ILE A 251 -2.78 14.58 -9.14
CA ILE A 251 -3.94 14.52 -10.02
C ILE A 251 -5.22 14.89 -9.28
N ALA A 252 -5.41 14.45 -8.02
CA ALA A 252 -6.52 14.94 -7.21
C ALA A 252 -6.52 16.49 -7.11
N ARG A 253 -5.35 17.13 -6.92
CA ARG A 253 -5.22 18.59 -6.91
C ARG A 253 -5.53 19.23 -8.26
N ILE A 254 -5.05 18.66 -9.37
CA ILE A 254 -5.36 19.13 -10.73
C ILE A 254 -6.88 19.05 -10.98
N LEU A 255 -7.49 17.93 -10.63
CA LEU A 255 -8.94 17.73 -10.74
C LEU A 255 -9.72 18.70 -9.85
N GLY A 256 -9.19 19.10 -8.68
CA GLY A 256 -9.78 20.12 -7.83
C GLY A 256 -9.74 21.54 -8.42
N GLY A 257 -8.69 21.88 -9.15
CA GLY A 257 -8.54 23.19 -9.78
C GLY A 257 -9.19 23.26 -11.16
N SER A 258 -10.47 23.66 -11.25
CA SER A 258 -11.24 23.66 -12.52
C SER A 258 -10.64 24.45 -13.68
N GLN A 259 -9.71 25.37 -13.39
CA GLN A 259 -8.95 26.18 -14.36
C GLN A 259 -7.49 25.74 -14.50
N SER A 260 -7.16 24.50 -14.13
CA SER A 260 -5.82 23.95 -14.28
C SER A 260 -5.38 23.99 -15.75
N ALA A 261 -4.13 24.38 -15.99
CA ALA A 261 -3.52 24.41 -17.32
C ALA A 261 -3.46 23.03 -18.00
N TRP A 262 -3.57 21.95 -17.22
CA TRP A 262 -3.63 20.57 -17.72
C TRP A 262 -4.94 20.24 -18.46
N PHE A 263 -5.98 21.08 -18.33
CA PHE A 263 -7.21 20.89 -19.09
C PHE A 263 -7.10 21.55 -20.45
N ALA A 264 -6.75 20.76 -21.47
CA ALA A 264 -6.89 21.18 -22.85
C ALA A 264 -8.35 21.56 -23.16
N PRO A 265 -8.61 22.49 -24.11
CA PRO A 265 -9.95 22.74 -24.62
C PRO A 265 -10.63 21.43 -25.06
N PRO A 266 -11.93 21.23 -24.74
CA PRO A 266 -12.89 22.20 -24.23
C PRO A 266 -12.99 22.29 -22.67
N GLY A 267 -12.01 21.76 -21.94
CA GLY A 267 -11.88 21.91 -20.49
C GLY A 267 -12.31 20.69 -19.67
N ARG A 268 -12.21 20.82 -18.33
CA ARG A 268 -12.38 19.71 -17.37
C ARG A 268 -13.68 18.93 -17.55
N ARG A 269 -14.81 19.63 -17.69
CA ARG A 269 -16.12 18.98 -17.80
C ARG A 269 -16.21 18.03 -19.00
N ALA A 270 -15.75 18.48 -20.16
CA ALA A 270 -15.79 17.67 -21.38
C ALA A 270 -14.84 16.46 -21.29
N LEU A 271 -13.68 16.63 -20.64
CA LEU A 271 -12.79 15.53 -20.31
C LEU A 271 -13.49 14.49 -19.41
N VAL A 272 -14.15 14.93 -18.33
CA VAL A 272 -14.89 14.04 -17.42
C VAL A 272 -16.01 13.30 -18.15
N GLU A 273 -16.77 13.99 -19.00
CA GLU A 273 -17.85 13.38 -19.79
C GLU A 273 -17.33 12.31 -20.76
N LYS A 274 -16.28 12.65 -21.53
CA LYS A 274 -15.59 11.72 -22.43
C LYS A 274 -15.12 10.49 -21.65
N CYS A 275 -14.43 10.69 -20.53
CA CYS A 275 -13.86 9.61 -19.74
C CYS A 275 -14.93 8.74 -19.07
N LEU A 276 -16.05 9.32 -18.66
CA LEU A 276 -17.16 8.55 -18.10
C LEU A 276 -17.83 7.68 -19.16
N ARG A 277 -17.96 8.18 -20.40
CA ARG A 277 -18.49 7.39 -21.52
C ARG A 277 -17.58 6.22 -21.87
N GLU A 278 -16.27 6.46 -21.95
CA GLU A 278 -15.26 5.41 -22.18
C GLU A 278 -15.26 4.36 -21.05
N ALA A 279 -15.35 4.81 -19.79
CA ALA A 279 -15.46 3.92 -18.64
C ALA A 279 -16.71 3.03 -18.71
N CYS A 280 -17.87 3.61 -19.04
CA CYS A 280 -19.11 2.84 -19.18
C CYS A 280 -19.06 1.84 -20.34
N ALA A 281 -18.43 2.21 -21.46
CA ALA A 281 -18.22 1.31 -22.59
C ALA A 281 -17.30 0.13 -22.19
N GLU A 282 -16.17 0.41 -21.52
CA GLU A 282 -15.24 -0.62 -21.04
C GLU A 282 -15.94 -1.61 -20.09
N LEU A 283 -16.74 -1.10 -19.14
CA LEU A 283 -17.50 -1.93 -18.21
C LEU A 283 -18.60 -2.73 -18.91
N GLY A 284 -19.28 -2.14 -19.88
CA GLY A 284 -20.28 -2.80 -20.72
C GLY A 284 -19.70 -3.98 -21.50
N GLU A 285 -18.52 -3.80 -22.09
CA GLU A 285 -17.79 -4.86 -22.82
C GLU A 285 -17.34 -5.99 -21.89
N LYS A 286 -16.79 -5.66 -20.72
CA LYS A 286 -16.23 -6.65 -19.78
C LYS A 286 -17.29 -7.41 -18.99
N LEU A 287 -18.38 -6.73 -18.61
CA LEU A 287 -19.31 -7.22 -17.59
C LEU A 287 -20.76 -7.34 -18.08
N GLY A 288 -21.06 -6.88 -19.29
CA GLY A 288 -22.39 -6.87 -19.90
C GLY A 288 -23.09 -5.51 -19.79
N ALA A 289 -24.19 -5.34 -20.54
CA ALA A 289 -24.92 -4.07 -20.62
C ALA A 289 -25.68 -3.67 -19.34
N ASP A 290 -25.99 -4.63 -18.46
CA ASP A 290 -26.66 -4.34 -17.19
C ASP A 290 -25.68 -3.76 -16.17
N ILE A 291 -25.88 -2.48 -15.81
CA ILE A 291 -25.07 -1.76 -14.84
C ILE A 291 -25.03 -2.44 -13.46
N GLN A 292 -26.07 -3.21 -13.07
CA GLN A 292 -26.06 -3.95 -11.80
C GLN A 292 -25.03 -5.08 -11.82
N GLN A 293 -24.60 -5.53 -13.00
CA GLN A 293 -23.57 -6.55 -13.16
C GLN A 293 -22.15 -5.97 -13.06
N TRP A 294 -21.99 -4.65 -12.98
CA TRP A 294 -20.68 -3.98 -12.90
C TRP A 294 -20.06 -4.03 -11.50
N ARG A 295 -20.19 -5.16 -10.81
CA ARG A 295 -19.72 -5.35 -9.44
C ARG A 295 -18.19 -5.42 -9.38
N TRP A 296 -17.58 -4.67 -8.46
CA TRP A 296 -16.13 -4.55 -8.32
C TRP A 296 -15.41 -5.89 -8.29
N GLY A 297 -15.91 -6.85 -7.53
CA GLY A 297 -15.32 -8.18 -7.38
C GLY A 297 -15.34 -9.07 -8.63
N ARG A 298 -16.03 -8.64 -9.71
CA ARG A 298 -15.93 -9.29 -11.04
C ARG A 298 -14.74 -8.78 -11.86
N LEU A 299 -14.20 -7.61 -11.52
CA LEU A 299 -12.99 -7.04 -12.12
C LEU A 299 -11.79 -7.25 -11.20
N HIS A 300 -11.97 -6.85 -9.94
CA HIS A 300 -10.95 -6.87 -8.92
C HIS A 300 -10.89 -8.22 -8.25
N THR A 301 -9.93 -9.03 -8.69
CA THR A 301 -9.73 -10.38 -8.20
C THR A 301 -8.30 -10.62 -7.78
N LEU A 302 -8.14 -11.40 -6.71
CA LEU A 302 -6.86 -11.88 -6.22
C LEU A 302 -6.63 -13.31 -6.71
N THR A 303 -5.49 -13.54 -7.35
CA THR A 303 -5.00 -14.88 -7.66
C THR A 303 -3.65 -15.09 -7.02
N LEU A 304 -3.54 -16.08 -6.13
CA LEU A 304 -2.27 -16.45 -5.52
C LEU A 304 -1.56 -17.44 -6.44
N SER A 305 -0.65 -16.93 -7.27
CA SER A 305 0.08 -17.74 -8.26
C SER A 305 1.46 -18.14 -7.77
N HIS A 306 1.77 -19.43 -7.82
CA HIS A 306 3.13 -19.93 -7.66
C HIS A 306 4.03 -19.45 -8.82
N PRO A 307 5.36 -19.28 -8.63
CA PRO A 307 6.28 -18.96 -9.73
C PRO A 307 6.19 -19.91 -10.93
N LEU A 308 6.02 -21.22 -10.70
CA LEU A 308 5.80 -22.21 -11.78
C LEU A 308 4.43 -22.05 -12.47
N GLY A 309 3.46 -21.45 -11.79
CA GLY A 309 2.14 -21.12 -12.35
C GLY A 309 2.16 -19.97 -13.36
N ARG A 310 3.30 -19.27 -13.54
CA ARG A 310 3.47 -18.29 -14.61
C ARG A 310 3.41 -18.93 -16.00
N ASN A 311 3.70 -20.22 -16.10
CA ASN A 311 3.48 -20.99 -17.32
C ASN A 311 1.98 -21.25 -17.49
N LYS A 312 1.40 -20.89 -18.64
CA LYS A 312 -0.05 -21.00 -18.91
C LYS A 312 -0.62 -22.41 -18.75
N PHE A 313 0.19 -23.46 -18.97
CA PHE A 313 -0.24 -24.85 -18.82
C PHE A 313 -0.22 -25.32 -17.36
N LEU A 314 0.66 -24.74 -16.54
CA LEU A 314 0.81 -25.07 -15.12
C LEU A 314 -0.02 -24.15 -14.21
N GLY A 315 -0.40 -22.97 -14.71
CA GLY A 315 -1.17 -21.95 -14.00
C GLY A 315 -2.39 -22.48 -13.26
N PRO A 316 -3.28 -23.27 -13.90
CA PRO A 316 -4.47 -23.81 -13.24
C PRO A 316 -4.18 -24.75 -12.07
N ILE A 317 -3.04 -25.44 -12.08
CA ILE A 317 -2.65 -26.39 -11.02
C ILE A 317 -2.03 -25.63 -9.84
N PHE A 318 -1.19 -24.63 -10.14
CA PHE A 318 -0.36 -23.96 -9.15
C PHE A 318 -0.86 -22.58 -8.70
N SER A 319 -2.09 -22.21 -9.07
CA SER A 319 -2.72 -20.97 -8.63
C SER A 319 -3.91 -21.26 -7.73
N ILE A 320 -4.16 -20.38 -6.77
CA ILE A 320 -5.31 -20.44 -5.87
C ILE A 320 -6.14 -19.18 -6.09
N GLY A 321 -7.40 -19.35 -6.44
CA GLY A 321 -8.29 -18.28 -6.91
C GLY A 321 -8.71 -18.49 -8.37
N PRO A 322 -9.22 -17.44 -9.07
CA PRO A 322 -9.35 -16.06 -8.61
C PRO A 322 -10.43 -15.88 -7.54
N PHE A 323 -10.17 -15.02 -6.56
CA PHE A 323 -11.16 -14.61 -5.55
C PHE A 323 -11.58 -13.16 -5.74
N PRO A 324 -12.88 -12.83 -5.72
CA PRO A 324 -13.35 -11.44 -5.69
C PRO A 324 -12.75 -10.68 -4.52
N ALA A 325 -12.05 -9.57 -4.77
CA ALA A 325 -11.38 -8.78 -3.76
C ALA A 325 -12.15 -7.48 -3.46
N ALA A 326 -12.06 -7.02 -2.21
CA ALA A 326 -12.53 -5.72 -1.78
C ALA A 326 -11.33 -4.78 -1.57
N GLY A 327 -11.61 -3.49 -1.38
CA GLY A 327 -10.58 -2.47 -1.23
C GLY A 327 -10.03 -1.97 -2.57
N ASP A 328 -9.12 -1.02 -2.47
CA ASP A 328 -8.31 -0.49 -3.57
C ASP A 328 -6.86 -0.23 -3.10
N GLY A 329 -6.05 0.43 -3.92
CA GLY A 329 -4.65 0.72 -3.60
C GLY A 329 -4.42 1.65 -2.39
N VAL A 330 -5.45 2.29 -1.84
CA VAL A 330 -5.35 3.27 -0.76
C VAL A 330 -6.37 3.07 0.38
N THR A 331 -7.13 1.99 0.38
CA THR A 331 -7.92 1.52 1.54
C THR A 331 -7.02 0.84 2.59
N ILE A 332 -7.51 0.71 3.83
CA ILE A 332 -6.76 0.00 4.90
C ILE A 332 -6.59 -1.47 4.53
N ASN A 333 -7.68 -2.14 4.14
CA ASN A 333 -7.60 -3.44 3.49
C ASN A 333 -7.17 -3.24 2.03
N MET A 334 -5.86 -3.14 1.83
CA MET A 334 -5.27 -2.79 0.54
C MET A 334 -5.51 -3.88 -0.51
N GLY A 335 -5.98 -3.45 -1.67
CA GLY A 335 -6.12 -4.24 -2.89
C GLY A 335 -5.54 -3.48 -4.07
N PHE A 336 -4.21 -3.33 -4.12
CA PHE A 336 -3.55 -2.55 -5.16
C PHE A 336 -3.49 -3.30 -6.50
N TYR A 337 -3.67 -2.54 -7.58
CA TYR A 337 -3.51 -2.97 -8.97
C TYR A 337 -2.68 -1.95 -9.75
N ARG A 338 -2.02 -2.38 -10.83
CA ARG A 338 -1.27 -1.49 -11.74
C ARG A 338 -2.18 -0.90 -12.80
N TYR A 339 -1.91 0.33 -13.25
CA TYR A 339 -2.71 0.89 -14.34
C TYR A 339 -2.46 0.18 -15.68
N SER A 340 -1.28 -0.42 -15.87
CA SER A 340 -0.95 -1.26 -17.03
C SER A 340 -1.72 -2.59 -17.07
N ASP A 341 -2.12 -3.12 -15.92
CA ASP A 341 -2.91 -4.35 -15.77
C ASP A 341 -4.09 -4.07 -14.82
N PRO A 342 -5.10 -3.31 -15.31
CA PRO A 342 -6.07 -2.69 -14.44
C PRO A 342 -6.93 -3.72 -13.73
N TYR A 343 -7.29 -3.37 -12.50
CA TYR A 343 -8.16 -4.13 -11.59
C TYR A 343 -7.56 -5.44 -11.05
N ALA A 344 -6.51 -6.03 -11.61
CA ALA A 344 -5.92 -7.23 -11.01
C ALA A 344 -5.31 -6.93 -9.63
N HIS A 345 -5.81 -7.56 -8.55
CA HIS A 345 -5.25 -7.39 -7.21
C HIS A 345 -3.91 -8.11 -7.14
N ILE A 346 -2.81 -7.34 -7.13
CA ILE A 346 -1.45 -7.88 -7.12
C ILE A 346 -0.66 -7.59 -5.84
N VAL A 347 -1.11 -6.63 -5.00
CA VAL A 347 -0.49 -6.32 -3.71
C VAL A 347 -1.57 -6.14 -2.65
N GLY A 348 -1.39 -6.83 -1.52
CA GLY A 348 -2.25 -6.78 -0.34
C GLY A 348 -1.54 -7.32 0.91
N PRO A 349 -2.25 -7.46 2.04
CA PRO A 349 -1.65 -7.86 3.32
C PRO A 349 -1.03 -9.26 3.31
N SER A 350 0.30 -9.35 3.43
CA SER A 350 1.04 -10.62 3.57
C SER A 350 0.94 -11.27 4.96
N LEU A 351 0.54 -10.47 5.96
CA LEU A 351 0.23 -10.87 7.32
C LEU A 351 -0.79 -9.87 7.88
N ARG A 352 -1.79 -10.36 8.60
CA ARG A 352 -2.56 -9.53 9.52
C ARG A 352 -2.35 -10.07 10.92
N MET A 353 -2.12 -9.20 11.89
CA MET A 353 -1.82 -9.60 13.27
C MET A 353 -2.41 -8.59 14.27
N ILE A 354 -2.88 -9.09 15.40
CA ILE A 354 -3.46 -8.30 16.49
C ILE A 354 -2.96 -8.91 17.81
N ILE A 355 -2.22 -8.12 18.58
CA ILE A 355 -1.58 -8.57 19.82
C ILE A 355 -2.09 -7.70 20.99
N PRO A 356 -3.07 -8.18 21.77
CA PRO A 356 -3.50 -7.51 23.00
C PRO A 356 -2.48 -7.77 24.11
N LEU A 357 -1.63 -6.79 24.40
CA LEU A 357 -0.59 -6.91 25.43
C LEU A 357 -1.21 -7.15 26.81
N GLY A 358 -0.64 -8.11 27.55
CA GLY A 358 -1.20 -8.59 28.83
C GLY A 358 -2.29 -9.64 28.69
N GLU A 359 -2.86 -9.83 27.49
CA GLU A 359 -3.85 -10.87 27.18
C GLU A 359 -3.38 -11.74 26.00
N TRP A 360 -2.13 -12.20 26.03
CA TRP A 360 -1.47 -12.90 24.92
C TRP A 360 -2.27 -14.05 24.30
N LYS A 361 -3.08 -14.77 25.10
CA LYS A 361 -4.00 -15.82 24.63
C LYS A 361 -5.03 -15.35 23.60
N ASN A 362 -5.34 -14.05 23.57
CA ASN A 362 -6.27 -13.41 22.65
C ASN A 362 -5.59 -12.86 21.40
N SER A 363 -4.28 -13.13 21.21
CA SER A 363 -3.53 -12.76 20.03
C SER A 363 -4.04 -13.48 18.78
N ARG A 364 -4.09 -12.77 17.65
CA ARG A 364 -4.68 -13.24 16.40
C ARG A 364 -3.75 -12.99 15.23
N PHE A 365 -3.76 -13.89 14.26
CA PHE A 365 -3.03 -13.72 13.01
C PHE A 365 -3.70 -14.44 11.85
N VAL A 366 -3.37 -14.07 10.61
CA VAL A 366 -3.73 -14.84 9.41
C VAL A 366 -2.76 -14.53 8.26
N LEU A 367 -2.47 -15.55 7.46
CA LEU A 367 -1.66 -15.48 6.25
C LEU A 367 -2.55 -15.61 5.00
N PRO A 368 -2.21 -14.98 3.86
CA PRO A 368 -2.97 -15.10 2.63
C PRO A 368 -2.94 -16.52 2.03
N GLY A 369 -1.98 -17.35 2.41
CA GLY A 369 -1.85 -18.75 1.97
C GLY A 369 -1.97 -19.72 3.15
N GLY A 370 -0.84 -20.25 3.60
CA GLY A 370 -0.72 -21.07 4.79
C GLY A 370 0.71 -21.02 5.32
N GLN A 371 0.99 -21.74 6.40
CA GLN A 371 2.32 -21.72 7.03
C GLN A 371 3.41 -22.42 6.19
N SER A 372 3.04 -23.36 5.33
CA SER A 372 3.98 -24.17 4.56
C SER A 372 4.19 -23.64 3.15
N GLY A 373 5.44 -23.58 2.69
CA GLY A 373 5.78 -23.36 1.28
C GLY A 373 5.74 -24.63 0.42
N HIS A 374 5.52 -25.81 1.03
CA HIS A 374 5.48 -27.07 0.30
C HIS A 374 4.08 -27.28 -0.31
N PHE A 375 4.01 -27.35 -1.65
CA PHE A 375 2.75 -27.41 -2.40
C PHE A 375 1.78 -28.52 -1.96
N PHE A 376 2.30 -29.68 -1.54
CA PHE A 376 1.50 -30.83 -1.09
C PHE A 376 1.19 -30.83 0.41
N SER A 377 1.67 -29.84 1.17
CA SER A 377 1.36 -29.74 2.59
C SER A 377 -0.12 -29.41 2.79
N PRO A 378 -0.80 -29.99 3.80
CA PRO A 378 -2.12 -29.53 4.20
C PRO A 378 -2.11 -28.04 4.62
N HIS A 379 -0.96 -27.52 5.04
CA HIS A 379 -0.77 -26.12 5.48
C HIS A 379 -0.24 -25.19 4.38
N TYR A 380 -0.33 -25.60 3.10
CA TYR A 380 0.06 -24.73 1.98
C TYR A 380 -0.93 -23.58 1.74
N ARG A 381 -2.22 -23.84 2.01
CA ARG A 381 -3.34 -22.95 1.64
C ARG A 381 -4.52 -23.00 2.59
N ASP A 382 -4.33 -23.52 3.79
CA ASP A 382 -5.38 -23.72 4.79
C ASP A 382 -5.91 -22.42 5.41
N GLN A 383 -5.22 -21.29 5.22
CA GLN A 383 -5.66 -19.97 5.73
C GLN A 383 -6.27 -19.07 4.66
N VAL A 384 -6.22 -19.44 3.37
CA VAL A 384 -6.69 -18.61 2.24
C VAL A 384 -8.12 -18.12 2.45
N GLU A 385 -9.02 -19.05 2.79
CA GLU A 385 -10.44 -18.77 3.00
C GLU A 385 -10.69 -17.86 4.22
N LEU A 386 -9.96 -18.07 5.32
CA LEU A 386 -10.03 -17.21 6.50
C LEU A 386 -9.56 -15.79 6.14
N TRP A 387 -8.40 -15.68 5.50
CA TRP A 387 -7.81 -14.41 5.09
C TRP A 387 -8.73 -13.63 4.14
N HIS A 388 -9.41 -14.32 3.22
CA HIS A 388 -10.32 -13.72 2.24
C HIS A 388 -11.62 -13.21 2.85
N ARG A 389 -12.11 -13.87 3.90
CA ARG A 389 -13.26 -13.41 4.70
C ARG A 389 -12.92 -12.40 5.78
N GLY A 390 -11.63 -12.09 5.97
CA GLY A 390 -11.17 -11.21 7.04
C GLY A 390 -11.25 -11.84 8.43
N GLU A 391 -11.19 -13.17 8.49
CA GLU A 391 -11.15 -13.98 9.71
C GLU A 391 -9.70 -14.26 10.12
N TYR A 392 -9.50 -14.66 11.39
CA TYR A 392 -8.18 -14.84 11.98
C TYR A 392 -8.08 -16.15 12.75
N LEU A 393 -6.89 -16.72 12.77
CA LEU A 393 -6.50 -17.76 13.70
C LEU A 393 -6.05 -17.15 15.03
N ARG A 394 -6.22 -17.90 16.12
CA ARG A 394 -5.66 -17.56 17.43
C ARG A 394 -4.21 -18.03 17.49
N LEU A 395 -3.31 -17.17 17.93
CA LEU A 395 -1.93 -17.57 18.24
C LEU A 395 -1.94 -18.37 19.55
N CYS A 396 -1.41 -19.59 19.49
CA CYS A 396 -1.17 -20.39 20.70
C CYS A 396 0.05 -19.80 21.42
N TYR A 397 -0.10 -19.47 22.70
CA TYR A 397 0.95 -18.85 23.52
C TYR A 397 1.25 -19.64 24.79
N ALA A 398 0.25 -20.31 25.37
CA ALA A 398 0.42 -21.07 26.59
C ALA A 398 1.21 -22.37 26.33
N GLU A 399 2.16 -22.70 27.21
CA GLU A 399 3.00 -23.89 27.08
C GLU A 399 2.15 -25.17 27.11
N GLU A 400 1.09 -25.19 27.91
CA GLU A 400 0.14 -26.29 27.99
C GLU A 400 -0.56 -26.53 26.64
N GLU A 401 -0.96 -25.45 25.96
CA GLU A 401 -1.58 -25.54 24.63
C GLU A 401 -0.57 -26.06 23.59
N MET A 402 0.67 -25.56 23.62
CA MET A 402 1.73 -25.97 22.70
C MET A 402 2.14 -27.43 22.92
N SER A 403 2.15 -27.91 24.16
CA SER A 403 2.54 -29.29 24.52
C SER A 403 1.60 -30.36 23.94
N ALA A 404 0.38 -29.99 23.56
CA ALA A 404 -0.58 -30.88 22.94
C ALA A 404 -0.34 -31.09 21.43
N TRP A 405 0.59 -30.36 20.80
CA TRP A 405 0.87 -30.47 19.36
C TRP A 405 1.99 -31.48 19.06
N PRO A 406 2.03 -32.04 17.83
CA PRO A 406 3.11 -32.92 17.40
C PRO A 406 4.49 -32.28 17.59
N ARG A 407 5.43 -33.05 18.12
CA ARG A 407 6.79 -32.61 18.44
C ARG A 407 7.81 -33.35 17.57
N LEU A 408 8.81 -32.60 17.09
CA LEU A 408 10.00 -33.13 16.44
C LEU A 408 11.23 -32.66 17.24
N ASP A 409 12.02 -33.61 17.73
CA ASP A 409 13.23 -33.32 18.50
C ASP A 409 14.47 -33.39 17.61
N PHE A 410 15.22 -32.28 17.53
CA PHE A 410 16.51 -32.23 16.87
C PHE A 410 17.63 -32.49 17.88
N VAL A 411 18.23 -33.68 17.81
CA VAL A 411 19.37 -34.06 18.66
C VAL A 411 20.68 -33.76 17.92
N PRO A 412 21.62 -33.00 18.49
CA PRO A 412 22.93 -32.79 17.88
C PRO A 412 23.62 -34.11 17.57
N GLY A 413 24.25 -34.21 16.41
CA GLY A 413 25.13 -35.34 16.09
C GLY A 413 26.32 -35.40 17.05
N PRO A 414 26.98 -36.57 17.18
CA PRO A 414 28.24 -36.65 17.90
C PRO A 414 29.26 -35.67 17.29
N ALA A 415 30.02 -35.01 18.18
CA ALA A 415 31.04 -34.02 17.85
C ALA A 415 32.27 -34.62 17.17
#